data_AF-A0A1V1TQR3-F1
#
_entry.id   AF-A0A1V1TQR3-F1
#
_cell.length_a   1.000
_cell.length_b   1.000
_cell.length_c   1.000
_cell.angle_alpha   90.00
_cell.angle_beta   90.00
_cell.angle_gamma   90.00
#
_symmetry.space_group_name_H-M   'P 1'
#
loop_
_entity.id
_entity.type
_entity.pdbx_description
1 polymer ?
#
loop_
_entity_poly.entity_id
_entity_poly.type
_entity_poly.pdbx_seq_one_letter_code
_entity_poly.pdbx_strand_id
1 'polypeptide(L)'
;MNRYPWPGLGAFFIQLRVNNRRLLPLLHDASQPSTPICCLSRPESCSRRVPQPSVYDWAAGATTAYPIHSSCNATERALLSRGLGEAVALAAHAKDHILRFGNSSEFYSKYFGASPTAEVVGWYDKIMSADRTGIWFRCDDVDGNCSQDGWAGHWRGENGTQETVICPLSYTTRQPLEGLCGYGYSVAGGALNFYFGSDLVHRLYHLPKIGEGIVEHYADTYGECLELALRNPALAARNSHTLQYFALDVYAFDIAVPGEGCTGRPSEPGDPDTTARTTPSATTTAATECHTHADGTEHCS
;
A
#
# COMPACT_ATOMS: atom_id res chain seq x y z
N MET A 1 -15.49 45.47 5.31
CA MET A 1 -16.88 45.57 4.82
C MET A 1 -16.91 45.11 3.37
N ASN A 2 -17.45 43.91 3.13
CA ASN A 2 -18.13 43.51 1.89
C ASN A 2 -18.70 42.10 2.13
N ARG A 3 -20.03 42.03 2.26
CA ARG A 3 -20.79 40.79 2.48
C ARG A 3 -21.29 40.29 1.12
N TYR A 4 -21.03 39.02 0.82
CA TYR A 4 -21.77 38.28 -0.22
C TYR A 4 -22.76 37.33 0.45
N PRO A 5 -24.02 37.23 -0.01
CA PRO A 5 -25.02 36.36 0.58
C PRO A 5 -25.02 34.96 -0.06
N TRP A 6 -25.18 33.95 0.79
CA TRP A 6 -25.45 32.56 0.44
C TRP A 6 -26.95 32.34 0.14
N PRO A 7 -27.32 31.47 -0.82
CA PRO A 7 -28.68 30.94 -0.88
C PRO A 7 -28.76 29.49 -0.36
N GLY A 8 -29.58 29.32 0.68
CA GLY A 8 -30.71 28.37 0.66
C GLY A 8 -30.43 26.86 0.70
N LEU A 9 -30.51 26.30 1.91
CA LEU A 9 -30.71 24.88 2.21
C LEU A 9 -32.05 24.37 1.66
N GLY A 10 -32.02 23.32 0.83
CA GLY A 10 -33.17 22.49 0.47
C GLY A 10 -32.94 21.05 0.93
N ALA A 11 -33.61 20.64 2.00
CA ALA A 11 -33.54 19.28 2.54
C ALA A 11 -34.38 18.31 1.69
N PHE A 12 -33.73 17.32 1.06
CA PHE A 12 -34.41 16.16 0.47
C PHE A 12 -34.37 15.00 1.46
N PHE A 13 -35.50 14.70 2.08
CA PHE A 13 -35.74 13.44 2.79
C PHE A 13 -36.09 12.36 1.77
N ILE A 14 -35.23 11.36 1.60
CA ILE A 14 -35.57 10.11 0.90
C ILE A 14 -35.89 9.06 1.96
N GLN A 15 -37.17 8.75 2.13
CA GLN A 15 -37.64 7.58 2.87
C GLN A 15 -37.41 6.32 2.03
N LEU A 16 -36.47 5.47 2.43
CA LEU A 16 -36.34 4.11 1.93
C LEU A 16 -37.45 3.24 2.54
N ARG A 17 -38.46 2.89 1.73
CA ARG A 17 -39.43 1.84 2.09
C ARG A 17 -38.82 0.47 1.81
N VAL A 18 -38.62 -0.29 2.89
CA VAL A 18 -38.42 -1.74 2.88
C VAL A 18 -39.71 -2.41 2.39
N ASN A 19 -39.64 -3.20 1.32
CA ASN A 19 -40.78 -4.01 0.88
C ASN A 19 -40.36 -5.48 0.84
N ASN A 20 -40.84 -6.22 1.84
CA ASN A 20 -40.61 -7.63 2.05
C ASN A 20 -41.94 -8.37 1.86
N ARG A 21 -42.14 -9.06 0.73
CA ARG A 21 -43.26 -10.00 0.56
C ARG A 21 -42.87 -11.20 -0.30
N ARG A 22 -42.66 -12.33 0.38
CA ARG A 22 -42.93 -13.68 -0.13
C ARG A 22 -44.45 -13.90 -0.17
N LEU A 23 -44.95 -14.61 -1.19
CA LEU A 23 -46.08 -15.55 -1.09
C LEU A 23 -46.18 -16.39 -2.39
N LEU A 24 -46.25 -17.70 -2.21
CA LEU A 24 -46.49 -18.76 -3.22
C LEU A 24 -47.97 -19.23 -3.08
N PRO A 25 -48.48 -20.18 -3.90
CA PRO A 25 -49.49 -19.98 -4.93
C PRO A 25 -50.89 -20.56 -4.56
N LEU A 26 -51.89 -20.31 -5.41
CA LEU A 26 -53.20 -20.97 -5.38
C LEU A 26 -53.59 -21.51 -6.77
N LEU A 27 -54.22 -22.70 -6.74
CA LEU A 27 -54.63 -23.59 -7.84
C LEU A 27 -56.16 -23.51 -8.11
N HIS A 28 -56.57 -24.10 -9.25
CA HIS A 28 -57.92 -24.52 -9.71
C HIS A 28 -58.85 -23.40 -10.28
N ASP A 29 -59.68 -23.59 -11.32
CA ASP A 29 -60.16 -24.77 -12.07
C ASP A 29 -60.69 -24.40 -13.49
N ALA A 30 -61.03 -25.44 -14.25
CA ALA A 30 -61.33 -25.61 -15.67
C ALA A 30 -62.52 -24.87 -16.33
N SER A 31 -62.44 -24.74 -17.66
CA SER A 31 -63.55 -24.93 -18.61
C SER A 31 -63.04 -25.02 -20.05
N GLN A 32 -63.32 -26.14 -20.75
CA GLN A 32 -63.08 -26.35 -22.19
C GLN A 32 -64.36 -26.12 -23.00
N PRO A 33 -64.24 -25.83 -24.30
CA PRO A 33 -64.93 -26.68 -25.27
C PRO A 33 -64.12 -27.05 -26.54
N SER A 34 -64.31 -28.30 -26.93
CA SER A 34 -64.43 -28.89 -28.29
C SER A 34 -63.49 -28.48 -29.43
N THR A 35 -62.72 -29.45 -29.88
CA THR A 35 -61.91 -29.48 -31.12
C THR A 35 -62.75 -29.53 -32.40
N PRO A 36 -62.14 -29.16 -33.54
CA PRO A 36 -62.09 -30.11 -34.65
C PRO A 36 -60.66 -30.43 -35.06
N ILE A 37 -60.48 -31.71 -35.37
CA ILE A 37 -59.26 -32.37 -35.80
C ILE A 37 -58.90 -31.89 -37.21
N CYS A 38 -57.72 -31.29 -37.37
CA CYS A 38 -56.98 -31.39 -38.62
C CYS A 38 -55.47 -31.26 -38.41
N CYS A 39 -54.77 -32.30 -38.85
CA CYS A 39 -53.35 -32.35 -39.25
C CYS A 39 -52.27 -32.42 -38.15
N LEU A 40 -51.61 -33.58 -38.16
CA LEU A 40 -50.35 -33.93 -37.54
C LEU A 40 -49.23 -32.93 -37.86
N SER A 41 -48.58 -32.41 -36.83
CA SER A 41 -47.11 -32.28 -36.78
C SER A 41 -46.66 -31.93 -35.37
N ARG A 42 -45.73 -32.72 -34.86
CA ARG A 42 -45.01 -32.58 -33.58
C ARG A 42 -44.55 -31.12 -33.39
N PRO A 43 -44.93 -30.40 -32.32
CA PRO A 43 -44.31 -29.11 -32.07
C PRO A 43 -42.90 -29.39 -31.53
N GLU A 44 -41.90 -29.36 -32.40
CA GLU A 44 -40.56 -29.00 -31.96
C GLU A 44 -40.68 -27.64 -31.30
N SER A 45 -40.66 -27.62 -29.97
CA SER A 45 -40.53 -26.40 -29.20
C SER A 45 -39.22 -25.74 -29.60
N CYS A 46 -39.31 -24.83 -30.56
CA CYS A 46 -38.26 -23.91 -30.93
C CYS A 46 -38.12 -22.92 -29.77
N SER A 47 -37.53 -23.38 -28.66
CA SER A 47 -37.13 -22.52 -27.56
C SER A 47 -35.95 -21.70 -28.07
N ARG A 48 -36.28 -20.60 -28.75
CA ARG A 48 -35.33 -19.57 -29.14
C ARG A 48 -34.72 -19.08 -27.84
N ARG A 49 -33.48 -19.48 -27.57
CA ARG A 49 -32.70 -19.04 -26.42
C ARG A 49 -32.50 -17.54 -26.60
N VAL A 50 -33.41 -16.75 -26.02
CA VAL A 50 -33.27 -15.30 -25.96
C VAL A 50 -31.97 -15.05 -25.20
N PRO A 51 -30.97 -14.37 -25.80
CA PRO A 51 -29.78 -13.99 -25.06
C PRO A 51 -30.25 -13.23 -23.83
N GLN A 52 -30.00 -13.79 -22.65
CA GLN A 52 -30.25 -13.08 -21.41
C GLN A 52 -29.40 -11.81 -21.48
N PRO A 53 -29.96 -10.62 -21.17
CA PRO A 53 -29.16 -9.41 -21.09
C PRO A 53 -28.03 -9.68 -20.09
N SER A 54 -26.79 -9.54 -20.54
CA SER A 54 -25.64 -9.67 -19.66
C SER A 54 -25.76 -8.60 -18.58
N VAL A 55 -25.93 -9.01 -17.33
CA VAL A 55 -25.90 -8.09 -16.19
C VAL A 55 -24.51 -7.47 -16.16
N TYR A 56 -24.45 -6.13 -16.25
CA TYR A 56 -23.19 -5.41 -16.13
C TYR A 56 -22.61 -5.63 -14.73
N ASP A 57 -21.42 -6.24 -14.67
CA ASP A 57 -20.63 -6.39 -13.45
C ASP A 57 -19.46 -5.40 -13.51
N TRP A 58 -19.55 -4.34 -12.70
CA TRP A 58 -18.54 -3.29 -12.67
C TRP A 58 -17.18 -3.78 -12.14
N ALA A 59 -17.15 -4.90 -11.43
CA ALA A 59 -15.95 -5.46 -10.82
C ALA A 59 -15.37 -6.64 -11.62
N ALA A 60 -15.99 -7.02 -12.73
CA ALA A 60 -15.56 -8.16 -13.53
C ALA A 60 -14.08 -8.00 -13.96
N GLY A 61 -13.25 -8.95 -13.54
CA GLY A 61 -11.82 -8.99 -13.88
C GLY A 61 -10.88 -8.20 -12.98
N ALA A 62 -11.40 -7.44 -12.00
CA ALA A 62 -10.57 -6.70 -11.06
C ALA A 62 -9.92 -7.62 -10.00
N THR A 63 -8.71 -7.29 -9.55
CA THR A 63 -8.03 -8.02 -8.47
C THR A 63 -7.71 -7.11 -7.28
N THR A 64 -7.90 -7.65 -6.08
CA THR A 64 -7.57 -6.98 -4.82
C THR A 64 -6.18 -7.32 -4.30
N ALA A 65 -5.53 -8.34 -4.84
CA ALA A 65 -4.15 -8.70 -4.51
C ALA A 65 -3.20 -8.21 -5.61
N TYR A 66 -1.99 -7.83 -5.21
CA TYR A 66 -0.90 -7.54 -6.14
C TYR A 66 -0.39 -8.85 -6.75
N PRO A 67 -0.45 -9.02 -8.08
CA PRO A 67 -0.03 -10.26 -8.69
C PRO A 67 1.51 -10.40 -8.69
N ILE A 68 1.99 -11.58 -8.27
CA ILE A 68 3.41 -11.95 -8.27
C ILE A 68 3.66 -12.95 -9.40
N HIS A 69 4.54 -12.57 -10.32
CA HIS A 69 4.89 -13.31 -11.53
C HIS A 69 5.48 -14.71 -11.21
N SER A 70 5.34 -15.64 -12.14
CA SER A 70 5.79 -17.04 -11.97
C SER A 70 7.32 -17.20 -11.90
N SER A 71 8.07 -16.16 -12.27
CA SER A 71 9.52 -16.08 -12.08
C SER A 71 9.94 -16.18 -10.61
N CYS A 72 9.04 -15.83 -9.69
CA CYS A 72 9.32 -15.88 -8.26
C CYS A 72 9.13 -17.29 -7.72
N ASN A 73 10.18 -17.85 -7.11
CA ASN A 73 10.11 -19.14 -6.42
C ASN A 73 9.23 -19.05 -5.15
N ALA A 74 9.01 -20.20 -4.49
CA ALA A 74 8.11 -20.26 -3.34
C ALA A 74 8.52 -19.34 -2.18
N THR A 75 9.83 -19.22 -1.90
CA THR A 75 10.37 -18.38 -0.83
C THR A 75 10.25 -16.90 -1.18
N GLU A 76 10.67 -16.52 -2.39
CA GLU A 76 10.55 -15.14 -2.90
C GLU A 76 9.10 -14.67 -2.88
N ARG A 77 8.18 -15.54 -3.32
CA ARG A 77 6.74 -15.27 -3.29
C ARG A 77 6.25 -15.05 -1.86
N ALA A 78 6.68 -15.85 -0.89
CA ALA A 78 6.26 -15.69 0.50
C ALA A 78 6.76 -14.36 1.10
N LEU A 79 8.04 -14.03 0.89
CA LEU A 79 8.65 -12.80 1.37
C LEU A 79 8.02 -11.57 0.72
N LEU A 80 7.83 -11.59 -0.60
CA LEU A 80 7.21 -10.51 -1.35
C LEU A 80 5.73 -10.36 -1.03
N SER A 81 4.99 -11.46 -0.81
CA SER A 81 3.59 -11.39 -0.38
C SER A 81 3.47 -10.71 0.99
N ARG A 82 4.38 -11.01 1.93
CA ARG A 82 4.45 -10.31 3.21
C ARG A 82 4.74 -8.82 3.02
N GLY A 83 5.79 -8.48 2.27
CA GLY A 83 6.15 -7.09 1.99
C GLY A 83 5.02 -6.29 1.32
N LEU A 84 4.28 -6.90 0.38
CA LEU A 84 3.12 -6.25 -0.24
C LEU A 84 1.97 -6.05 0.75
N GLY A 85 1.78 -6.98 1.69
CA GLY A 85 0.87 -6.80 2.82
C GLY A 85 1.30 -5.65 3.74
N GLU A 86 2.58 -5.56 4.06
CA GLU A 86 3.18 -4.48 4.86
C GLU A 86 3.02 -3.11 4.15
N ALA A 87 3.20 -3.06 2.83
CA ALA A 87 2.99 -1.83 2.04
C ALA A 87 1.53 -1.36 2.11
N VAL A 88 0.58 -2.30 2.02
CA VAL A 88 -0.85 -2.00 2.21
C VAL A 88 -1.13 -1.54 3.64
N ALA A 89 -0.49 -2.13 4.65
CA ALA A 89 -0.65 -1.72 6.05
C ALA A 89 -0.12 -0.29 6.30
N LEU A 90 1.05 0.05 5.77
CA LEU A 90 1.60 1.41 5.82
C LEU A 90 0.66 2.42 5.16
N ALA A 91 0.22 2.14 3.92
CA ALA A 91 -0.69 3.02 3.20
C ALA A 91 -2.04 3.17 3.92
N ALA A 92 -2.57 2.07 4.48
CA ALA A 92 -3.81 2.10 5.24
C ALA A 92 -3.73 2.96 6.48
N HIS A 93 -2.70 2.76 7.28
CA HIS A 93 -2.53 3.53 8.48
C HIS A 93 -2.26 5.01 8.19
N ALA A 94 -1.46 5.31 7.17
CA ALA A 94 -1.22 6.69 6.73
C ALA A 94 -2.53 7.40 6.32
N LYS A 95 -3.37 6.73 5.51
CA LYS A 95 -4.70 7.22 5.16
C LYS A 95 -5.57 7.46 6.40
N ASP A 96 -5.64 6.48 7.31
CA ASP A 96 -6.48 6.56 8.51
C ASP A 96 -6.03 7.70 9.43
N HIS A 97 -4.72 7.92 9.58
CA HIS A 97 -4.17 9.07 10.30
C HIS A 97 -4.63 10.40 9.69
N ILE A 98 -4.56 10.53 8.36
CA ILE A 98 -5.01 11.75 7.66
C ILE A 98 -6.52 11.95 7.81
N LEU A 99 -7.31 10.89 7.68
CA LEU A 99 -8.77 10.99 7.82
C LEU A 99 -9.20 11.33 9.25
N ARG A 100 -8.42 10.91 10.25
CA ARG A 100 -8.68 11.21 11.67
C ARG A 100 -8.30 12.63 12.06
N PHE A 101 -7.12 13.09 11.66
CA PHE A 101 -6.54 14.35 12.16
C PHE A 101 -6.48 15.46 11.11
N GLY A 102 -6.54 15.12 9.83
CA GLY A 102 -6.42 16.05 8.73
C GLY A 102 -5.17 16.94 8.86
N ASN A 103 -5.32 18.22 8.54
CA ASN A 103 -4.25 19.20 8.61
C ASN A 103 -3.92 19.69 10.04
N SER A 104 -4.66 19.24 11.06
CA SER A 104 -4.33 19.52 12.46
C SER A 104 -3.24 18.60 13.03
N SER A 105 -2.88 17.54 12.29
CA SER A 105 -1.74 16.70 12.63
C SER A 105 -0.43 17.45 12.41
N GLU A 106 0.44 17.43 13.42
CA GLU A 106 1.82 17.92 13.31
C GLU A 106 2.62 17.10 12.29
N PHE A 107 2.36 15.78 12.18
CA PHE A 107 2.97 14.96 11.13
C PHE A 107 2.51 15.39 9.74
N TYR A 108 1.21 15.65 9.56
CA TYR A 108 0.69 16.04 8.25
C TYR A 108 1.28 17.39 7.81
N SER A 109 1.23 18.39 8.67
CA SER A 109 1.75 19.73 8.36
C SER A 109 3.27 19.73 8.18
N LYS A 110 4.00 18.88 8.90
CA LYS A 110 5.45 18.67 8.73
C LYS A 110 5.82 18.18 7.32
N TYR A 111 5.12 17.16 6.81
CA TYR A 111 5.50 16.54 5.52
C TYR A 111 4.81 17.18 4.31
N PHE A 112 3.62 17.75 4.48
CA PHE A 112 2.83 18.25 3.35
C PHE A 112 2.48 19.74 3.46
N GLY A 113 2.93 20.43 4.51
CA GLY A 113 2.69 21.86 4.70
C GLY A 113 1.20 22.19 4.67
N ALA A 114 0.82 23.16 3.84
CA ALA A 114 -0.56 23.60 3.65
C ALA A 114 -1.32 22.81 2.56
N SER A 115 -0.78 21.68 2.06
CA SER A 115 -1.40 20.92 0.97
C SER A 115 -2.75 20.31 1.40
N PRO A 116 -3.78 20.31 0.53
CA PRO A 116 -5.05 19.63 0.80
C PRO A 116 -4.87 18.12 1.04
N THR A 117 -5.60 17.58 2.01
CA THR A 117 -5.48 16.17 2.45
C THR A 117 -6.02 15.16 1.44
N ALA A 118 -6.99 15.56 0.61
CA ALA A 118 -7.67 14.64 -0.30
C ALA A 118 -6.74 13.99 -1.32
N GLU A 119 -5.75 14.74 -1.83
CA GLU A 119 -4.78 14.22 -2.80
C GLU A 119 -3.88 13.16 -2.16
N VAL A 120 -3.32 13.47 -0.98
CA VAL A 120 -2.48 12.53 -0.21
C VAL A 120 -3.26 11.27 0.18
N VAL A 121 -4.52 11.43 0.63
CA VAL A 121 -5.43 10.30 0.90
C VAL A 121 -5.61 9.45 -0.35
N GLY A 122 -5.81 10.07 -1.51
CA GLY A 122 -5.98 9.38 -2.79
C GLY A 122 -4.77 8.53 -3.17
N TRP A 123 -3.55 9.01 -2.92
CA TRP A 123 -2.33 8.26 -3.20
C TRP A 123 -2.23 6.97 -2.39
N TYR A 124 -2.50 7.05 -1.08
CA TYR A 124 -2.54 5.86 -0.24
C TYR A 124 -3.73 4.96 -0.56
N ASP A 125 -4.90 5.53 -0.87
CA ASP A 125 -6.10 4.77 -1.25
C ASP A 125 -5.87 3.94 -2.52
N LYS A 126 -5.13 4.46 -3.48
CA LYS A 126 -4.78 3.70 -4.69
C LYS A 126 -3.94 2.48 -4.38
N ILE A 127 -2.99 2.56 -3.45
CA ILE A 127 -2.20 1.40 -3.01
C ILE A 127 -3.11 0.32 -2.39
N MET A 128 -4.14 0.71 -1.64
CA MET A 128 -5.00 -0.25 -0.93
C MET A 128 -6.27 -0.67 -1.66
N SER A 129 -6.77 0.09 -2.63
CA SER A 129 -8.14 -0.09 -3.14
C SER A 129 -8.28 0.00 -4.66
N ALA A 130 -7.22 0.39 -5.39
CA ALA A 130 -7.27 0.32 -6.85
C ALA A 130 -7.38 -1.13 -7.35
N ASP A 131 -7.85 -1.29 -8.60
CA ASP A 131 -7.71 -2.55 -9.32
C ASP A 131 -6.23 -2.84 -9.60
N ARG A 132 -5.74 -3.94 -9.03
CA ARG A 132 -4.33 -4.33 -9.07
C ARG A 132 -4.01 -5.27 -10.24
N THR A 133 -4.99 -5.53 -11.10
CA THR A 133 -4.82 -6.38 -12.27
C THR A 133 -3.71 -5.82 -13.15
N GLY A 134 -2.74 -6.65 -13.51
CA GLY A 134 -1.63 -6.25 -14.39
C GLY A 134 -0.50 -5.48 -13.70
N ILE A 135 -0.57 -5.19 -12.40
CA ILE A 135 0.54 -4.64 -11.61
C ILE A 135 1.45 -5.79 -11.17
N TRP A 136 2.42 -6.16 -12.00
CA TRP A 136 3.22 -7.37 -11.80
C TRP A 136 4.51 -7.12 -11.03
N PHE A 137 4.75 -7.96 -10.03
CA PHE A 137 6.06 -8.06 -9.39
C PHE A 137 6.79 -9.30 -9.87
N ARG A 138 8.03 -9.11 -10.33
CA ARG A 138 8.89 -10.14 -10.92
C ARG A 138 10.12 -10.38 -10.07
N CYS A 139 10.73 -11.56 -10.24
CA CYS A 139 11.96 -11.95 -9.53
C CYS A 139 13.06 -12.41 -10.49
N ASP A 140 12.77 -12.49 -11.79
CA ASP A 140 13.78 -12.67 -12.83
C ASP A 140 14.40 -11.32 -13.22
N ASP A 141 15.71 -11.32 -13.51
CA ASP A 141 16.42 -10.15 -14.01
C ASP A 141 16.20 -9.99 -15.53
N VAL A 142 14.95 -9.77 -15.90
CA VAL A 142 14.52 -9.71 -17.31
C VAL A 142 15.16 -8.56 -18.09
N ASP A 143 15.61 -7.51 -17.40
CA ASP A 143 16.26 -6.34 -18.00
C ASP A 143 17.79 -6.33 -17.79
N GLY A 144 18.37 -7.29 -17.03
CA GLY A 144 19.82 -7.36 -16.76
C GLY A 144 20.34 -6.30 -15.79
N ASN A 145 19.47 -5.68 -14.98
CA ASN A 145 19.80 -4.56 -14.10
C ASN A 145 20.09 -4.98 -12.66
N CYS A 146 19.79 -6.23 -12.26
CA CYS A 146 20.01 -6.68 -10.89
C CYS A 146 21.49 -6.87 -10.52
N SER A 147 22.40 -6.81 -11.49
CA SER A 147 23.85 -6.82 -11.24
C SER A 147 24.43 -5.45 -10.90
N GLN A 148 23.63 -4.38 -10.96
CA GLN A 148 24.08 -3.03 -10.60
C GLN A 148 24.26 -2.92 -9.08
N ASP A 149 25.35 -2.27 -8.65
CA ASP A 149 25.68 -2.17 -7.23
C ASP A 149 24.62 -1.37 -6.47
N GLY A 150 24.16 -1.91 -5.33
CA GLY A 150 23.08 -1.35 -4.53
C GLY A 150 21.66 -1.50 -5.11
N TRP A 151 21.48 -2.07 -6.31
CA TRP A 151 20.14 -2.21 -6.91
C TRP A 151 19.37 -3.38 -6.29
N ALA A 152 18.39 -3.03 -5.45
CA ALA A 152 17.48 -4.01 -4.85
C ALA A 152 16.27 -4.36 -5.73
N GLY A 153 16.13 -3.70 -6.88
CA GLY A 153 15.03 -3.88 -7.83
C GLY A 153 14.77 -2.60 -8.61
N HIS A 154 14.01 -2.66 -9.70
CA HIS A 154 13.71 -1.49 -10.54
C HIS A 154 12.32 -1.58 -11.16
N TRP A 155 11.75 -0.41 -11.48
CA TRP A 155 10.61 -0.30 -12.38
C TRP A 155 11.09 -0.52 -13.82
N ARG A 156 10.33 -1.28 -14.63
CA ARG A 156 10.77 -1.68 -15.98
C ARG A 156 10.61 -0.57 -17.04
N GLY A 157 10.03 0.57 -16.70
CA GLY A 157 9.84 1.68 -17.65
C GLY A 157 9.02 1.25 -18.87
N GLU A 158 9.44 1.66 -20.06
CA GLU A 158 8.76 1.35 -21.33
C GLU A 158 8.72 -0.15 -21.66
N ASN A 159 9.64 -0.97 -21.12
CA ASN A 159 9.68 -2.41 -21.36
C ASN A 159 8.57 -3.20 -20.62
N GLY A 160 7.93 -2.56 -19.64
CA GLY A 160 6.91 -3.17 -18.78
C GLY A 160 6.36 -2.15 -17.80
N THR A 161 5.57 -1.18 -18.27
CA THR A 161 5.19 0.00 -17.48
C THR A 161 4.41 -0.32 -16.20
N GLN A 162 3.76 -1.47 -16.13
CA GLN A 162 3.05 -1.95 -14.94
C GLN A 162 3.81 -3.04 -14.19
N GLU A 163 5.12 -3.16 -14.44
CA GLU A 163 5.95 -4.22 -13.87
C GLU A 163 7.12 -3.66 -13.09
N THR A 164 7.38 -4.30 -11.95
CA THR A 164 8.54 -4.04 -11.10
C THR A 164 9.33 -5.32 -10.93
N VAL A 165 10.64 -5.25 -11.10
CA VAL A 165 11.58 -6.34 -10.79
C VAL A 165 12.06 -6.18 -9.36
N ILE A 166 12.03 -7.28 -8.60
CA ILE A 166 12.63 -7.40 -7.27
C ILE A 166 13.92 -8.20 -7.41
N CYS A 167 15.05 -7.56 -7.14
CA CYS A 167 16.36 -8.20 -7.25
C CYS A 167 16.71 -8.98 -5.98
N PRO A 168 17.64 -9.96 -6.04
CA PRO A 168 18.06 -10.77 -4.90
C PRO A 168 18.45 -9.95 -3.65
N LEU A 169 19.05 -8.77 -3.85
CA LEU A 169 19.45 -7.87 -2.78
C LEU A 169 18.27 -7.43 -1.89
N SER A 170 17.05 -7.30 -2.42
CA SER A 170 15.87 -7.00 -1.60
C SER A 170 15.63 -8.07 -0.53
N TYR A 171 15.78 -9.35 -0.89
CA TYR A 171 15.47 -10.46 0.02
C TYR A 171 16.49 -10.64 1.15
N THR A 172 17.67 -10.04 1.03
CA THR A 172 18.75 -10.15 2.03
C THR A 172 18.96 -8.89 2.84
N THR A 173 18.48 -7.73 2.37
CA THR A 173 18.71 -6.43 3.04
C THR A 173 17.46 -5.83 3.67
N ARG A 174 16.28 -6.12 3.13
CA ARG A 174 15.02 -5.51 3.58
C ARG A 174 14.54 -6.19 4.86
N GLN A 175 14.29 -5.40 5.90
CA GLN A 175 13.71 -5.86 7.16
C GLN A 175 12.17 -5.94 7.07
N PRO A 176 11.54 -6.82 7.86
CA PRO A 176 10.09 -6.84 7.99
C PRO A 176 9.58 -5.64 8.78
N LEU A 177 8.41 -5.11 8.45
CA LEU A 177 7.83 -3.91 9.07
C LEU A 177 7.61 -4.05 10.59
N GLU A 178 7.41 -5.27 11.10
CA GLU A 178 7.24 -5.54 12.53
C GLU A 178 8.46 -5.08 13.36
N GLY A 179 9.63 -4.95 12.73
CA GLY A 179 10.83 -4.40 13.36
C GLY A 179 10.99 -2.89 13.22
N LEU A 180 9.95 -2.14 12.83
CA LEU A 180 10.00 -0.67 12.75
C LEU A 180 10.45 -0.07 14.08
N CYS A 181 11.37 0.90 14.02
CA CYS A 181 12.05 1.49 15.18
C CYS A 181 13.08 0.59 15.90
N GLY A 182 13.25 -0.64 15.44
CA GLY A 182 14.34 -1.52 15.85
C GLY A 182 15.63 -1.27 15.05
N TYR A 183 16.65 -2.09 15.31
CA TYR A 183 17.91 -2.13 14.52
C TYR A 183 18.70 -0.83 14.46
N GLY A 184 18.47 0.12 15.37
CA GLY A 184 19.06 1.45 15.32
C GLY A 184 18.48 2.35 14.22
N TYR A 185 17.36 1.97 13.62
CA TYR A 185 16.66 2.75 12.61
C TYR A 185 15.98 3.98 13.21
N SER A 186 16.05 5.10 12.49
CA SER A 186 15.14 6.24 12.69
C SER A 186 14.62 6.71 11.35
N VAL A 187 13.42 7.31 11.33
CA VAL A 187 12.79 7.75 10.07
C VAL A 187 13.64 8.83 9.38
N ALA A 188 14.22 9.77 10.13
CA ALA A 188 15.01 10.87 9.57
C ALA A 188 16.41 10.44 9.10
N GLY A 189 17.04 9.48 9.77
CA GLY A 189 18.42 9.07 9.49
C GLY A 189 18.56 7.73 8.74
N GLY A 190 17.50 6.94 8.66
CA GLY A 190 17.49 5.63 8.02
C GLY A 190 17.12 5.68 6.54
N ALA A 191 17.55 4.68 5.78
CA ALA A 191 17.14 4.52 4.40
C ALA A 191 15.64 4.19 4.32
N LEU A 192 14.87 4.95 3.52
CA LEU A 192 13.42 4.75 3.33
C LEU A 192 13.06 3.34 2.87
N ASN A 193 14.00 2.67 2.23
CA ASN A 193 13.83 1.33 1.71
C ASN A 193 14.31 0.25 2.71
N PHE A 194 14.70 0.59 3.94
CA PHE A 194 15.19 -0.38 4.91
C PHE A 194 14.15 -1.45 5.24
N TYR A 195 12.88 -1.07 5.37
CA TYR A 195 11.75 -2.00 5.54
C TYR A 195 11.13 -2.37 4.20
N PHE A 196 10.81 -3.66 4.01
CA PHE A 196 10.36 -4.15 2.71
C PHE A 196 9.02 -3.53 2.30
N GLY A 197 8.06 -3.41 3.23
CA GLY A 197 6.82 -2.69 2.97
C GLY A 197 7.02 -1.25 2.48
N SER A 198 7.99 -0.52 3.04
CA SER A 198 8.28 0.85 2.63
C SER A 198 8.93 0.94 1.24
N ASP A 199 9.91 0.06 0.96
CA ASP A 199 10.51 -0.07 -0.38
C ASP A 199 9.43 -0.39 -1.44
N LEU A 200 8.41 -1.18 -1.09
CA LEU A 200 7.32 -1.51 -1.99
C LEU A 200 6.31 -0.37 -2.16
N VAL A 201 6.04 0.45 -1.13
CA VAL A 201 5.26 1.70 -1.28
C VAL A 201 5.91 2.61 -2.33
N HIS A 202 7.23 2.78 -2.27
CA HIS A 202 7.99 3.54 -3.27
C HIS A 202 7.79 3.02 -4.69
N ARG A 203 8.03 1.71 -4.88
CA ARG A 203 7.96 1.03 -6.18
C ARG A 203 6.56 1.11 -6.77
N LEU A 204 5.53 1.04 -5.93
CA LEU A 204 4.14 1.18 -6.39
C LEU A 204 3.88 2.57 -6.97
N TYR A 205 4.44 3.64 -6.42
CA TYR A 205 4.27 4.98 -6.98
C TYR A 205 4.89 5.15 -8.37
N HIS A 206 5.94 4.41 -8.71
CA HIS A 206 6.48 4.40 -10.08
C HIS A 206 5.55 3.76 -11.11
N LEU A 207 4.55 3.00 -10.68
CA LEU A 207 3.61 2.36 -11.59
C LEU A 207 2.51 3.35 -12.00
N PRO A 208 2.26 3.56 -13.31
CA PRO A 208 1.27 4.53 -13.77
C PRO A 208 -0.16 4.26 -13.27
N LYS A 209 -0.52 3.00 -12.95
CA LYS A 209 -1.83 2.70 -12.34
C LYS A 209 -2.01 3.26 -10.93
N ILE A 210 -0.91 3.55 -10.23
CA ILE A 210 -0.91 4.06 -8.86
C ILE A 210 -0.49 5.53 -8.87
N GLY A 211 0.76 5.82 -9.22
CA GLY A 211 1.32 7.18 -9.15
C GLY A 211 1.04 8.06 -10.37
N GLU A 212 0.40 7.54 -11.41
CA GLU A 212 -0.04 8.29 -12.61
C GLU A 212 1.07 9.04 -13.37
N GLY A 213 2.34 8.75 -13.10
CA GLY A 213 3.46 9.53 -13.63
C GLY A 213 3.51 10.97 -13.11
N ILE A 214 2.80 11.26 -12.00
CA ILE A 214 2.88 12.56 -11.32
C ILE A 214 3.42 12.44 -9.91
N VAL A 215 3.31 11.25 -9.30
CA VAL A 215 4.02 10.93 -8.07
C VAL A 215 5.44 10.51 -8.43
N GLU A 216 6.40 11.42 -8.24
CA GLU A 216 7.80 11.25 -8.67
C GLU A 216 8.77 11.64 -7.56
N HIS A 217 10.04 11.85 -7.91
CA HIS A 217 11.10 12.31 -7.02
C HIS A 217 11.30 13.82 -7.17
N TYR A 218 10.67 14.60 -6.30
CA TYR A 218 10.84 16.06 -6.23
C TYR A 218 11.81 16.48 -5.11
N ALA A 219 12.05 15.59 -4.15
CA ALA A 219 13.01 15.72 -3.06
C ALA A 219 13.31 14.31 -2.53
N ASP A 220 14.57 14.01 -2.21
CA ASP A 220 14.97 12.64 -1.89
C ASP A 220 15.25 12.45 -0.41
N THR A 221 16.03 13.35 0.19
CA THR A 221 16.42 13.23 1.59
C THR A 221 15.32 13.74 2.53
N TYR A 222 15.39 13.33 3.80
CA TYR A 222 14.47 13.78 4.84
C TYR A 222 14.39 15.32 4.91
N GLY A 223 15.55 15.99 4.96
CA GLY A 223 15.62 17.44 5.01
C GLY A 223 15.01 18.12 3.78
N GLU A 224 15.34 17.62 2.58
CA GLU A 224 14.79 18.15 1.33
C GLU A 224 13.27 17.96 1.25
N CYS A 225 12.74 16.84 1.76
CA CYS A 225 11.29 16.60 1.81
C CYS A 225 10.57 17.59 2.73
N LEU A 226 11.15 17.90 3.90
CA LEU A 226 10.60 18.93 4.80
C LEU A 226 10.70 20.32 4.19
N GLU A 227 11.80 20.63 3.50
CA GLU A 227 11.96 21.92 2.82
C GLU A 227 10.99 22.05 1.64
N LEU A 228 10.75 20.96 0.91
CA LEU A 228 9.74 20.90 -0.15
C LEU A 228 8.34 21.17 0.40
N ALA A 229 8.00 20.65 1.58
CA ALA A 229 6.72 20.92 2.24
C ALA A 229 6.50 22.41 2.52
N LEU A 230 7.57 23.15 2.84
CA LEU A 230 7.52 24.59 3.08
C LEU A 230 7.46 25.40 1.78
N ARG A 231 8.30 25.05 0.80
CA ARG A 231 8.46 25.81 -0.45
C ARG A 231 7.38 25.52 -1.48
N ASN A 232 6.95 24.26 -1.58
CA ASN A 232 5.97 23.81 -2.56
C ASN A 232 5.13 22.63 -2.04
N PRO A 233 4.13 22.90 -1.17
CA PRO A 233 3.22 21.88 -0.61
C PRO A 233 2.56 20.98 -1.67
N ALA A 234 2.27 21.51 -2.85
CA ALA A 234 1.63 20.75 -3.93
C ALA A 234 2.57 19.66 -4.49
N LEU A 235 3.87 19.96 -4.63
CA LEU A 235 4.86 18.95 -5.02
C LEU A 235 5.18 18.00 -3.86
N ALA A 236 5.17 18.47 -2.61
CA ALA A 236 5.34 17.60 -1.45
C ALA A 236 4.26 16.50 -1.38
N ALA A 237 3.01 16.84 -1.70
CA ALA A 237 1.91 15.87 -1.79
C ALA A 237 2.03 14.88 -2.96
N ARG A 238 2.96 15.10 -3.88
CA ARG A 238 3.26 14.23 -5.02
C ARG A 238 4.68 13.65 -4.97
N ASN A 239 5.42 13.90 -3.90
CA ASN A 239 6.77 13.39 -3.77
C ASN A 239 6.73 11.99 -3.16
N SER A 240 7.24 11.01 -3.90
CA SER A 240 7.23 9.60 -3.50
C SER A 240 7.98 9.36 -2.17
N HIS A 241 9.03 10.14 -1.90
CA HIS A 241 9.78 10.07 -0.64
C HIS A 241 9.05 10.76 0.51
N THR A 242 8.42 11.92 0.28
CA THR A 242 7.56 12.56 1.29
C THR A 242 6.42 11.63 1.71
N LEU A 243 5.79 10.94 0.76
CA LEU A 243 4.74 9.96 1.03
C LEU A 243 5.26 8.74 1.81
N GLN A 244 6.49 8.27 1.55
CA GLN A 244 7.09 7.20 2.35
C GLN A 244 7.44 7.66 3.77
N TYR A 245 8.09 8.82 3.90
CA TYR A 245 8.45 9.36 5.21
C TYR A 245 7.23 9.57 6.08
N PHE A 246 6.17 10.18 5.56
CA PHE A 246 4.92 10.34 6.31
C PHE A 246 4.35 8.99 6.76
N ALA A 247 4.25 8.00 5.85
CA ALA A 247 3.68 6.70 6.18
C ALA A 247 4.46 5.95 7.25
N LEU A 248 5.79 5.99 7.18
CA LEU A 248 6.67 5.41 8.20
C LEU A 248 6.57 6.14 9.54
N ASP A 249 6.56 7.47 9.54
CA ASP A 249 6.59 8.26 10.78
C ASP A 249 5.29 8.13 11.57
N VAL A 250 4.14 8.17 10.89
CA VAL A 250 2.84 7.99 11.57
C VAL A 250 2.61 6.53 11.99
N TYR A 251 3.10 5.55 11.23
CA TYR A 251 3.06 4.15 11.67
C TYR A 251 3.97 3.92 12.87
N ALA A 252 5.17 4.52 12.87
CA ALA A 252 6.08 4.48 14.00
C ALA A 252 5.41 5.06 15.26
N PHE A 253 4.81 6.25 15.15
CA PHE A 253 4.23 6.96 16.28
C PHE A 253 2.92 6.36 16.79
N ASP A 254 2.03 5.92 15.91
CA ASP A 254 0.71 5.44 16.34
C ASP A 254 0.70 3.94 16.66
N ILE A 255 1.56 3.13 16.00
CA ILE A 255 1.51 1.67 16.03
C ILE A 255 2.76 1.04 16.64
N ALA A 256 3.95 1.33 16.07
CA ALA A 256 5.17 0.60 16.46
C ALA A 256 5.65 0.97 17.87
N VAL A 257 5.70 2.27 18.18
CA VAL A 257 6.06 2.81 19.49
C VAL A 257 5.04 3.90 19.88
N PRO A 258 3.84 3.50 20.36
CA PRO A 258 2.72 4.41 20.55
C PRO A 258 3.04 5.65 21.39
N GLY A 259 2.88 6.83 20.78
CA GLY A 259 3.09 8.14 21.42
C GLY A 259 4.54 8.64 21.46
N GLU A 260 5.50 7.85 20.99
CA GLU A 260 6.92 8.21 20.93
C GLU A 260 7.47 8.14 19.51
N GLY A 261 7.19 7.05 18.80
CA GLY A 261 7.72 6.76 17.47
C GLY A 261 9.25 6.63 17.44
N CYS A 262 9.81 6.80 16.24
CA CYS A 262 11.26 6.83 16.02
C CYS A 262 11.64 7.79 14.91
N THR A 263 11.03 8.98 14.89
CA THR A 263 11.33 10.01 13.89
C THR A 263 12.83 10.27 13.78
N GLY A 264 13.53 10.35 14.92
CA GLY A 264 14.95 10.68 14.98
C GLY A 264 15.26 12.14 14.66
N ARG A 265 16.54 12.43 14.46
CA ARG A 265 17.03 13.76 14.07
C ARG A 265 17.58 13.68 12.64
N PRO A 266 17.47 14.76 11.84
CA PRO A 266 18.17 14.83 10.56
C PRO A 266 19.67 14.63 10.78
N SER A 267 20.33 13.87 9.90
CA SER A 267 21.78 13.81 9.87
C SER A 267 22.35 15.18 9.50
N GLU A 268 23.27 15.72 10.29
CA GLU A 268 23.94 16.98 9.97
C GLU A 268 24.94 16.76 8.80
N PRO A 269 25.16 17.75 7.92
CA PRO A 269 26.18 17.64 6.88
C PRO A 269 27.57 17.51 7.52
N GLY A 270 28.10 16.28 7.53
CA GLY A 270 29.38 15.95 8.16
C GLY A 270 29.34 14.69 9.02
N ASP A 271 28.16 14.15 9.33
CA ASP A 271 28.07 12.79 9.88
C ASP A 271 28.40 11.78 8.77
N PRO A 272 29.31 10.84 9.01
CA PRO A 272 29.63 9.82 8.03
C PRO A 272 28.37 9.01 7.73
N ASP A 273 28.05 8.90 6.44
CA ASP A 273 27.09 7.93 5.92
C ASP A 273 27.35 6.58 6.61
N THR A 274 26.34 6.06 7.31
CA THR A 274 26.47 4.86 8.17
C THR A 274 26.63 3.57 7.35
N THR A 275 27.14 3.68 6.12
CA THR A 275 27.68 2.61 5.28
C THR A 275 29.18 2.35 5.54
N ALA A 276 29.80 3.04 6.51
CA ALA A 276 31.15 2.70 6.95
C ALA A 276 31.19 1.35 7.70
N ARG A 277 31.66 0.33 6.98
CA ARG A 277 32.20 -0.93 7.52
C ARG A 277 32.92 -0.66 8.83
N THR A 278 32.34 -1.13 9.94
CA THR A 278 32.89 -1.01 11.28
C THR A 278 34.26 -1.70 11.31
N THR A 279 35.33 -0.90 11.26
CA THR A 279 36.61 -1.33 11.83
C THR A 279 36.39 -1.56 13.33
N PRO A 280 36.71 -2.73 13.89
CA PRO A 280 36.47 -2.98 15.31
C PRO A 280 37.36 -2.02 16.12
N SER A 281 36.70 -1.15 16.88
CA SER A 281 37.33 -0.38 17.94
C SER A 281 37.78 -1.34 19.04
N ALA A 282 38.97 -1.12 19.60
CA ALA A 282 39.56 -2.00 20.61
C ALA A 282 38.63 -2.14 21.82
N THR A 283 38.07 -3.33 22.00
CA THR A 283 37.26 -3.68 23.17
C THR A 283 38.19 -3.74 24.39
N THR A 284 37.98 -2.87 25.36
CA THR A 284 38.41 -3.16 26.74
C THR A 284 37.62 -4.37 27.21
N THR A 285 38.34 -5.43 27.57
CA THR A 285 37.79 -6.71 28.04
C THR A 285 36.72 -6.47 29.11
N ALA A 286 35.49 -6.94 28.87
CA ALA A 286 34.46 -6.99 29.88
C ALA A 286 34.91 -7.92 31.03
N ALA A 287 34.51 -7.61 32.25
CA ALA A 287 34.77 -8.48 33.39
C ALA A 287 34.04 -9.82 33.18
N THR A 288 34.76 -10.92 33.36
CA THR A 288 34.24 -12.29 33.30
C THR A 288 33.14 -12.45 34.35
N GLU A 289 31.91 -12.70 33.89
CA GLU A 289 30.80 -13.03 34.79
C GLU A 289 30.78 -14.53 35.04
N CYS A 290 30.98 -14.90 36.30
CA CYS A 290 30.91 -16.27 36.77
C CYS A 290 29.62 -16.49 37.57
N HIS A 291 28.96 -17.62 37.35
CA HIS A 291 27.87 -18.06 38.21
C HIS A 291 28.01 -19.54 38.57
N THR A 292 27.58 -19.87 39.79
CA THR A 292 27.71 -21.21 40.36
C THR A 292 26.34 -21.89 40.42
N HIS A 293 26.28 -23.12 39.93
CA HIS A 293 25.10 -23.97 40.05
C HIS A 293 25.01 -24.62 41.43
N ALA A 294 23.82 -25.12 41.79
CA ALA A 294 23.57 -25.72 43.09
C ALA A 294 24.37 -27.01 43.36
N ASP A 295 24.96 -27.62 42.33
CA ASP A 295 25.87 -28.76 42.44
C ASP A 295 27.34 -28.35 42.69
N GLY A 296 27.60 -27.04 42.81
CA GLY A 296 28.92 -26.46 43.06
C GLY A 296 29.75 -26.22 41.80
N THR A 297 29.20 -26.50 40.61
CA THR A 297 29.89 -26.25 39.35
C THR A 297 29.82 -24.76 39.00
N GLU A 298 30.98 -24.13 38.76
CA GLU A 298 31.08 -22.73 38.37
C GLU A 298 31.37 -22.60 36.88
N HIS A 299 30.59 -21.75 36.21
CA HIS A 299 30.81 -21.38 34.82
C HIS A 299 31.08 -19.88 34.71
N CYS A 300 32.19 -19.56 34.04
CA CYS A 300 32.64 -18.21 33.74
C CYS A 300 32.64 -18.02 32.22
N SER A 301 32.06 -16.93 31.72
CA SER A 301 32.16 -16.52 30.31
C SER A 301 33.06 -15.30 30.15
#